data_AF-A0A7S2V446-F1
#
_entry.id   AF-A0A7S2V446-F1
#
_cell.length_a   1.000
_cell.length_b   1.000
_cell.length_c   1.000
_cell.angle_alpha   90.00
_cell.angle_beta   90.00
_cell.angle_gamma   90.00
#
_symmetry.space_group_name_H-M   'P 1'
#
loop_
_entity.id
_entity.type
_entity.pdbx_description
1 polymer ?
#
loop_
_entity_poly.entity_id
_entity_poly.type
_entity_poly.pdbx_seq_one_letter_code
_entity_poly.pdbx_strand_id
1 'polypeptide(L)'
;FDDTRSSEVSTVIEDGGRLDSWSFCLEAGNRPEDIIISNPDVLVLDSDSGVMQGYSTVIEFPNGPKGPTLLATQCWAKVDDVWKLQLHRTIPYTMGTGAGGLLRCDYRGCVALLATKDSKSSGGLIG
;
A
#
# COMPACT_ATOMS: atom_id res chain seq x y z
N PHE A 1 2.70 -17.51 -4.40
CA PHE A 1 2.43 -16.07 -4.38
C PHE A 1 1.39 -15.85 -5.45
N ASP A 2 0.27 -15.24 -5.11
CA ASP A 2 -0.67 -14.84 -6.16
C ASP A 2 0.02 -13.70 -6.92
N ASP A 3 0.28 -13.92 -8.21
CA ASP A 3 0.98 -12.99 -9.12
C ASP A 3 0.02 -11.87 -9.56
N THR A 4 -0.93 -11.51 -8.69
CA THR A 4 -1.99 -10.55 -8.97
C THR A 4 -1.38 -9.17 -9.12
N ARG A 5 -1.16 -8.78 -10.38
CA ARG A 5 -0.76 -7.43 -10.77
C ARG A 5 -1.78 -6.45 -10.24
N SER A 6 -1.33 -5.46 -9.46
CA SER A 6 -2.19 -4.35 -9.09
C SER A 6 -2.46 -3.51 -10.34
N SER A 7 -3.73 -3.30 -10.68
CA SER A 7 -4.12 -2.44 -11.81
C SER A 7 -3.58 -1.02 -11.63
N GLU A 8 -3.64 -0.46 -10.43
CA GLU A 8 -3.07 0.87 -10.11
C GLU A 8 -1.57 0.95 -10.40
N VAL A 9 -0.79 -0.10 -10.10
CA VAL A 9 0.65 -0.14 -10.38
C VAL A 9 0.89 -0.21 -11.88
N SER A 10 0.10 -1.03 -12.59
CA SER A 10 0.20 -1.14 -14.05
C SER A 10 -0.13 0.18 -14.74
N THR A 11 -1.20 0.87 -14.33
CA THR A 11 -1.59 2.17 -14.88
C THR A 11 -0.49 3.20 -14.71
N VAL A 12 0.14 3.30 -13.53
CA VAL A 12 1.28 4.22 -13.34
C VAL A 12 2.41 3.93 -14.31
N ILE A 13 2.78 2.66 -14.49
CA ILE A 13 3.86 2.28 -15.40
C ILE A 13 3.49 2.60 -16.85
N GLU A 14 2.26 2.30 -17.26
CA GLU A 14 1.74 2.57 -18.61
C GLU A 14 1.70 4.06 -18.92
N ASP A 15 1.39 4.90 -17.92
CA ASP A 15 1.39 6.36 -18.00
C ASP A 15 2.81 6.97 -17.92
N GLY A 16 3.86 6.15 -17.91
CA GLY A 16 5.26 6.58 -17.86
C GLY A 16 5.75 6.99 -16.46
N GLY A 17 4.99 6.65 -15.42
CA GLY A 17 5.37 6.83 -14.03
C GLY A 17 6.49 5.90 -13.59
N ARG A 18 7.15 6.28 -12.49
CA ARG A 18 8.30 5.54 -11.95
C ARG A 18 7.84 4.37 -11.08
N LEU A 19 8.33 3.17 -11.40
CA LEU A 19 8.31 2.00 -10.52
C LEU A 19 9.67 1.89 -9.82
N ASP A 20 9.65 1.89 -8.49
CA ASP A 20 10.81 1.51 -7.68
C ASP A 20 10.79 0.00 -7.48
N SER A 21 11.70 -0.72 -8.14
CA SER A 21 11.78 -2.17 -8.07
C SER A 21 12.17 -2.65 -6.67
N TRP A 22 11.87 -3.91 -6.34
CA TRP A 22 12.30 -4.46 -5.06
C TRP A 22 13.82 -4.45 -4.86
N SER A 23 14.62 -4.62 -5.90
CA SER A 23 16.07 -4.49 -5.79
C SER A 23 16.46 -3.10 -5.29
N PHE A 24 15.84 -2.05 -5.82
CA PHE A 24 16.06 -0.67 -5.38
C PHE A 24 15.49 -0.43 -3.97
N CYS A 25 14.26 -0.83 -3.69
CA CYS A 25 13.62 -0.63 -2.39
C CYS A 25 14.34 -1.35 -1.24
N LEU A 26 15.00 -2.48 -1.52
CA LEU A 26 15.70 -3.30 -0.54
C LEU A 26 17.21 -2.97 -0.43
N GLU A 27 17.72 -2.03 -1.23
CA GLU A 27 19.08 -1.52 -1.08
C GLU A 27 19.29 -0.90 0.31
N ALA A 28 20.53 -1.00 0.81
CA ALA A 28 20.92 -0.39 2.07
C ALA A 28 20.68 1.13 2.03
N GLY A 29 19.96 1.65 3.03
CA GLY A 29 19.57 3.06 3.11
C GLY A 29 18.23 3.41 2.46
N ASN A 30 17.68 2.55 1.58
CA ASN A 30 16.35 2.78 0.96
C ASN A 30 15.22 2.14 1.78
N ARG A 31 15.51 1.01 2.43
CA ARG A 31 14.55 0.39 3.35
C ARG A 31 14.40 1.26 4.61
N PRO A 32 13.17 1.50 5.10
CA PRO A 32 13.01 2.17 6.38
C PRO A 32 13.54 1.26 7.49
N GLU A 33 14.36 1.82 8.38
CA GLU A 33 14.91 1.12 9.53
C GLU A 33 14.06 1.39 10.78
N ASP A 34 14.14 0.50 11.76
CA ASP A 34 13.48 0.65 13.06
C ASP A 34 11.97 0.99 12.97
N ILE A 35 11.26 0.32 12.06
CA ILE A 35 9.81 0.49 11.93
C ILE A 35 9.13 -0.02 13.20
N ILE A 36 8.46 0.88 13.91
CA ILE A 36 7.55 0.54 15.01
C ILE A 36 6.14 0.49 14.44
N ILE A 37 5.35 -0.52 14.83
CA ILE A 37 3.95 -0.63 14.45
C ILE A 37 3.03 -0.47 15.68
N SER A 38 1.85 0.10 15.48
CA SER A 38 0.77 0.05 16.47
C SER A 38 0.18 -1.36 16.56
N ASN A 39 -0.75 -1.56 17.49
CA ASN A 39 -1.60 -2.75 17.45
C ASN A 39 -2.39 -2.75 16.12
N PRO A 40 -2.37 -3.86 15.36
CA PRO A 40 -3.13 -3.96 14.13
C PRO A 40 -4.58 -4.38 14.40
N ASP A 41 -5.51 -3.80 13.67
CA ASP A 41 -6.85 -4.36 13.51
C ASP A 41 -6.80 -5.40 12.38
N VAL A 42 -7.28 -6.62 12.65
CA VAL A 42 -7.15 -7.76 11.73
C VAL A 42 -8.51 -8.41 11.45
N LEU A 43 -8.76 -8.67 10.17
CA LEU A 43 -9.87 -9.48 9.68
C LEU A 43 -9.30 -10.70 8.97
N VAL A 44 -9.72 -11.90 9.37
CA VAL A 44 -9.38 -13.14 8.68
C VAL A 44 -10.64 -13.69 8.01
N LEU A 45 -10.55 -13.91 6.70
CA LEU A 45 -11.60 -14.52 5.89
C LEU A 45 -11.13 -15.93 5.51
N ASP A 46 -11.92 -16.92 5.91
CA ASP A 46 -11.81 -18.26 5.35
C ASP A 46 -12.53 -18.28 4.00
N SER A 47 -12.01 -19.06 3.04
CA SER A 47 -12.67 -19.22 1.74
C SER A 47 -12.87 -20.69 1.44
N ASP A 48 -13.99 -21.00 0.80
CA ASP A 48 -14.33 -22.37 0.36
C ASP A 48 -13.29 -22.98 -0.59
N SER A 49 -12.39 -22.16 -1.14
CA SER A 49 -11.27 -22.59 -1.99
C SER A 49 -10.04 -23.09 -1.21
N GLY A 50 -10.09 -23.06 0.13
CA GLY A 50 -9.01 -23.52 1.01
C GLY A 50 -7.86 -22.53 1.19
N VAL A 51 -7.95 -21.34 0.59
CA VAL A 51 -6.99 -20.24 0.81
C VAL A 51 -7.57 -19.27 1.83
N MET A 52 -6.90 -19.14 2.97
CA MET A 52 -7.26 -18.13 3.97
C MET A 52 -6.67 -16.77 3.57
N GLN A 53 -7.50 -15.73 3.65
CA GLN A 53 -7.09 -14.35 3.43
C GLN A 53 -7.13 -13.57 4.75
N GLY A 54 -6.15 -12.70 4.94
CA GLY A 54 -6.06 -11.81 6.10
C GLY A 54 -5.95 -10.37 5.62
N TYR A 55 -6.67 -9.48 6.26
CA TYR A 55 -6.56 -8.04 6.04
C TYR A 55 -6.18 -7.38 7.35
N SER A 56 -5.18 -6.51 7.34
CA SER A 56 -4.81 -5.72 8.50
C SER A 56 -4.76 -4.24 8.20
N THR A 57 -5.15 -3.44 9.20
CA THR A 57 -4.93 -2.00 9.24
C THR A 57 -4.05 -1.68 10.44
N VAL A 58 -2.97 -0.93 10.22
CA VAL A 58 -1.98 -0.63 11.25
C VAL A 58 -1.36 0.75 11.05
N ILE A 59 -0.89 1.37 12.12
CA ILE A 59 -0.07 2.59 12.04
C ILE A 59 1.41 2.19 12.09
N GLU A 60 2.19 2.65 11.11
CA GLU A 60 3.63 2.44 11.03
C GLU A 60 4.37 3.74 11.34
N PHE A 61 5.48 3.62 12.09
CA PHE A 61 6.39 4.70 12.44
C PHE A 61 7.82 4.31 11.98
N PRO A 62 8.15 4.52 10.69
CA PRO A 62 9.49 4.28 10.19
C PRO A 62 10.49 5.22 10.86
N ASN A 63 11.69 4.75 11.19
CA ASN A 63 12.67 5.50 11.99
C ASN A 63 12.13 5.92 13.39
N GLY A 64 11.24 5.09 13.95
CA GLY A 64 10.63 5.29 15.27
C GLY A 64 9.78 6.57 15.39
N PRO A 65 9.62 7.13 16.61
CA PRO A 65 8.73 8.27 16.87
C PRO A 65 9.11 9.58 16.17
N LYS A 66 10.29 9.63 15.54
CA LYS A 66 10.81 10.83 14.85
C LYS A 66 10.51 10.81 13.35
N GLY A 67 10.11 9.68 12.79
CA GLY A 67 9.78 9.59 11.37
C GLY A 67 8.29 9.84 11.08
N PRO A 68 7.87 9.64 9.83
CA PRO A 68 6.49 9.88 9.43
C PRO A 68 5.55 8.89 10.11
N THR A 69 4.31 9.33 10.38
CA THR A 69 3.24 8.41 10.76
C THR A 69 2.54 7.94 9.50
N LEU A 70 2.47 6.63 9.28
CA LEU A 70 1.84 6.05 8.10
C LEU A 70 0.64 5.20 8.51
N LEU A 71 -0.51 5.39 7.87
CA LEU A 71 -1.60 4.42 7.92
C LEU A 71 -1.32 3.35 6.85
N ALA A 72 -1.16 2.11 7.27
CA ALA A 72 -0.91 0.98 6.39
C ALA A 72 -2.12 0.06 6.32
N THR A 73 -2.50 -0.33 5.10
CA THR A 73 -3.44 -1.43 4.85
C THR A 73 -2.72 -2.55 4.12
N GLN A 74 -2.94 -3.78 4.60
CA GLN A 74 -2.21 -4.96 4.16
C GLN A 74 -3.17 -6.09 3.83
N CYS A 75 -2.85 -6.85 2.79
CA CYS A 75 -3.52 -8.11 2.48
C CYS A 75 -2.50 -9.25 2.58
N TRP A 76 -2.94 -10.35 3.17
CA TRP A 76 -2.16 -11.53 3.45
C TRP A 76 -2.89 -12.75 2.90
N ALA A 77 -2.13 -13.72 2.39
CA ALA A 77 -2.65 -15.03 2.09
C ALA A 77 -1.87 -16.09 2.87
N LYS A 78 -2.59 -17.11 3.35
CA LYS A 78 -1.98 -18.29 3.95
C LYS A 78 -1.66 -19.28 2.83
N VAL A 79 -0.38 -19.58 2.65
CA VAL A 79 0.13 -20.53 1.64
C VAL A 79 1.03 -21.53 2.35
N ASP A 80 0.70 -22.82 2.25
CA ASP A 80 1.40 -23.89 2.96
C ASP A 80 1.52 -23.62 4.46
N ASP A 81 0.40 -23.22 5.08
CA ASP A 81 0.28 -22.80 6.48
C ASP A 81 1.11 -21.58 6.91
N VAL A 82 1.77 -20.89 5.98
CA VAL A 82 2.55 -19.67 6.24
C VAL A 82 1.82 -18.45 5.69
N TRP A 83 1.62 -17.43 6.53
CA TRP A 83 1.12 -16.13 6.08
C TRP A 83 2.17 -15.40 5.26
N LYS A 84 1.78 -14.97 4.06
CA LYS A 84 2.62 -14.20 3.15
C LYS A 84 1.91 -12.90 2.81
N LEU A 85 2.65 -11.79 2.90
CA LEU A 85 2.16 -10.48 2.50
C LEU A 85 1.95 -10.48 0.99
N GLN A 86 0.73 -10.20 0.56
CA GLN A 86 0.38 -10.07 -0.86
C GLN A 86 0.43 -8.62 -1.32
N LEU A 87 0.05 -7.70 -0.44
CA LEU A 87 -0.13 -6.29 -0.79
C LEU A 87 0.10 -5.43 0.45
N HIS A 88 0.80 -4.32 0.23
CA HIS A 88 1.01 -3.27 1.22
C HIS A 88 0.72 -1.92 0.58
N ARG A 89 -0.10 -1.13 1.25
CA ARG A 89 -0.41 0.25 0.88
C ARG A 89 -0.17 1.11 2.09
N THR A 90 0.58 2.20 1.94
CA THR A 90 0.79 3.16 3.01
C THR A 90 0.33 4.54 2.59
N ILE A 91 -0.26 5.25 3.54
CA ILE A 91 -0.76 6.60 3.38
C ILE A 91 -0.07 7.44 4.45
N PRO A 92 0.69 8.49 4.08
CA PRO A 92 1.19 9.46 5.05
C PRO A 92 0.02 10.05 5.83
N TYR A 93 0.02 9.82 7.13
CA TYR A 93 -0.98 10.32 8.05
C TYR A 93 -0.44 11.58 8.73
N THR A 94 -1.21 12.66 8.67
CA THR A 94 -0.91 13.90 9.40
C THR A 94 -2.22 14.48 9.89
N MET A 95 -2.25 14.84 11.18
CA MET A 95 -3.44 15.41 11.81
C MET A 95 -3.91 16.67 11.08
N GLY A 96 -5.20 16.73 10.73
CA GLY A 96 -5.83 17.92 10.17
C GLY A 96 -5.55 18.16 8.68
N THR A 97 -4.90 17.24 7.97
CA THR A 97 -4.65 17.36 6.52
C THR A 97 -5.02 16.08 5.79
N GLY A 98 -5.60 16.21 4.60
CA GLY A 98 -5.82 15.06 3.70
C GLY A 98 -4.49 14.49 3.20
N ALA A 99 -4.50 13.20 2.86
CA ALA A 99 -3.32 12.55 2.28
C ALA A 99 -3.02 13.12 0.89
N GLY A 100 -1.83 13.71 0.71
CA GLY A 100 -1.38 14.24 -0.59
C GLY A 100 -0.93 13.17 -1.58
N GLY A 101 -0.72 11.95 -1.11
CA GLY A 101 -0.34 10.80 -1.92
C GLY A 101 -0.30 9.53 -1.08
N LEU A 102 -0.03 8.40 -1.71
CA LEU A 102 0.09 7.10 -1.07
C LEU A 102 1.13 6.24 -1.80
N LEU A 103 1.71 5.29 -1.10
CA LEU A 103 2.59 4.29 -1.70
C LEU A 103 1.78 3.01 -1.91
N ARG A 104 1.90 2.43 -3.10
CA ARG A 104 1.26 1.18 -3.48
C ARG A 104 2.32 0.19 -3.98
N CYS A 105 2.41 -0.97 -3.34
CA CYS A 105 3.38 -2.01 -3.73
C CYS A 105 2.68 -3.28 -4.22
N ASP A 106 3.29 -3.95 -5.20
CA ASP A 106 2.98 -5.33 -5.62
C ASP A 106 4.28 -6.14 -5.84
N TYR A 107 4.19 -7.34 -6.41
CA TYR A 107 5.35 -8.22 -6.59
C TYR A 107 6.47 -7.60 -7.46
N ARG A 108 6.22 -6.54 -8.22
CA ARG A 108 7.22 -5.86 -9.07
C ARG A 108 8.01 -4.80 -8.30
N GLY A 109 7.41 -4.19 -7.29
CA GLY A 109 7.97 -3.06 -6.55
C GLY A 109 6.89 -2.11 -6.05
N CYS A 110 7.24 -0.84 -5.85
CA CYS A 110 6.35 0.19 -5.32
C CYS A 110 6.22 1.39 -6.27
N VAL A 111 5.04 2.00 -6.28
CA VAL A 111 4.75 3.27 -6.98
C VAL A 111 4.17 4.27 -5.99
N ALA A 112 4.50 5.54 -6.19
CA ALA A 112 3.83 6.65 -5.52
C ALA A 112 2.60 7.07 -6.34
N LEU A 113 1.41 7.01 -5.75
CA LEU A 113 0.20 7.59 -6.31
C LEU A 113 -0.03 8.94 -5.65
N LEU A 114 -0.12 10.00 -6.44
CA LEU A 114 -0.50 11.32 -5.95
C LEU A 114 -2.02 11.43 -5.90
N ALA A 115 -2.55 12.13 -4.90
CA ALA A 115 -3.94 12.53 -4.91
C ALA A 115 -4.15 13.49 -6.09
N THR A 116 -4.66 12.98 -7.21
CA THR A 116 -5.11 13.85 -8.29
C THR A 116 -6.40 14.52 -7.83
N LYS A 117 -6.47 15.84 -7.96
CA LYS A 117 -7.74 16.55 -7.81
C LYS A 117 -8.63 16.03 -8.94
N ASP A 118 -9.70 15.31 -8.64
CA ASP A 118 -10.62 14.74 -9.62
C ASP A 118 -10.95 15.79 -10.70
N SER A 119 -10.33 15.67 -11.88
CA SER A 119 -10.71 16.43 -13.05
C SER A 119 -11.77 15.63 -13.79
N LYS A 120 -13.00 15.58 -13.24
CA LYS A 120 -14.26 15.30 -13.96
C LYS A 120 -15.49 15.37 -13.04
N SER A 121 -15.99 16.59 -12.87
CA SER A 121 -17.43 16.84 -12.99
C SER A 121 -17.67 18.07 -13.87
N SER A 122 -17.11 18.07 -15.08
CA SER A 122 -17.61 18.91 -16.17
C SER A 122 -18.91 18.28 -16.65
N GLY A 123 -20.00 18.64 -15.99
CA GLY A 123 -21.35 18.19 -16.27
C GLY A 123 -22.33 19.34 -16.10
N GLY A 124 -22.49 20.11 -17.18
CA GLY A 124 -23.71 20.84 -17.52
C GLY A 124 -24.09 22.07 -16.69
N LEU A 125 -24.07 23.24 -17.34
CA LEU A 125 -25.15 24.22 -17.13
C LEU A 125 -26.48 23.49 -17.24
N ILE A 126 -27.34 23.60 -16.23
CA ILE A 126 -28.78 23.51 -16.41
C ILE A 126 -29.42 24.58 -15.52
N GLY A 127 -30.05 25.56 -16.19
CA GLY A 127 -31.25 26.29 -15.77
C GLY A 127 -31.20 27.09 -14.48
#